data_AF-A0A315VLT8-F1
#
_entry.id   AF-A0A315VLT8-F1
#
_cell.length_a   1.000
_cell.length_b   1.000
_cell.length_c   1.000
_cell.angle_alpha   90.00
_cell.angle_beta   90.00
_cell.angle_gamma   90.00
#
_symmetry.space_group_name_H-M   'P 1'
#
loop_
_entity.id
_entity.type
_entity.pdbx_description
1 polymer ?
#
loop_
_entity_poly.entity_id
_entity_poly.type
_entity_poly.pdbx_seq_one_letter_code
_entity_poly.pdbx_strand_id
1 'polypeptide(L)'
;MASQARLESSLRRSSRLGLEVLERASRRDADLTGIRASQTSATSYQDATEGTQSELRDAFANIATFMGETSHHCKRFYESGSSGELSAAERKHVSRFHTRPGPGQTTSTQPRRKPVRPRDDQNRFPQRDEDFHIEVSPGSYSVSASFPDSQPQTHLVRIQPGESVVLTFNL
;
A
#
# COMPACT_ATOMS: atom_id res chain seq x y z
N MET A 1 -34.34 -4.17 33.22
CA MET A 1 -34.45 -2.69 33.28
C MET A 1 -33.14 -1.99 32.89
N ALA A 2 -31.99 -2.26 33.52
CA ALA A 2 -30.72 -1.54 33.23
C ALA A 2 -30.10 -1.79 31.84
N SER A 3 -30.33 -2.96 31.24
CA SER A 3 -29.83 -3.31 29.90
C SER A 3 -30.52 -2.52 28.77
N GLN A 4 -31.82 -2.29 28.90
CA GLN A 4 -32.64 -1.57 27.92
C GLN A 4 -32.30 -0.08 27.89
N ALA A 5 -32.13 0.54 29.07
CA ALA A 5 -31.69 1.94 29.18
C ALA A 5 -30.29 2.17 28.59
N ARG A 6 -29.37 1.19 28.71
CA ARG A 6 -28.04 1.24 28.07
C ARG A 6 -28.12 1.17 26.55
N LEU A 7 -28.96 0.28 26.01
CA LEU A 7 -29.19 0.15 24.58
C LEU A 7 -29.73 1.47 24.00
N GLU A 8 -30.78 2.02 24.60
CA GLU A 8 -31.39 3.29 24.17
C GLU A 8 -30.41 4.46 24.23
N SER A 9 -29.60 4.54 25.29
CA SER A 9 -28.54 5.55 25.43
C SER A 9 -27.46 5.39 24.35
N SER A 10 -27.15 4.16 23.94
CA SER A 10 -26.23 3.90 22.84
C SER A 10 -26.81 4.35 21.51
N LEU A 11 -28.06 3.97 21.22
CA LEU A 11 -28.75 4.32 19.98
C LEU A 11 -28.87 5.85 19.81
N ARG A 12 -29.23 6.57 20.87
CA ARG A 12 -29.29 8.04 20.85
C ARG A 12 -27.94 8.70 20.60
N ARG A 13 -26.86 8.12 21.09
CA ARG A 13 -25.49 8.63 20.83
C ARG A 13 -25.08 8.36 19.39
N SER A 14 -25.32 7.15 18.89
CA SER A 14 -25.05 6.79 17.50
C SER A 14 -25.86 7.64 16.52
N SER A 15 -27.13 7.93 16.80
CA SER A 15 -27.96 8.77 15.94
C SER A 15 -27.46 10.21 15.87
N ARG A 16 -27.04 10.79 17.01
CA ARG A 16 -26.45 12.13 17.06
C ARG A 16 -25.14 12.20 16.26
N LEU A 17 -24.25 11.25 16.47
CA LEU A 17 -22.99 11.16 15.74
C LEU A 17 -23.23 11.02 14.22
N GLY A 18 -24.21 10.19 13.83
CA GLY A 18 -24.61 10.02 12.43
C GLY A 18 -25.04 11.33 11.78
N LEU A 19 -25.82 12.15 12.48
CA LEU A 19 -26.24 13.47 11.99
C LEU A 19 -25.07 14.45 11.86
N GLU A 20 -24.17 14.49 12.84
CA GLU A 20 -22.97 15.34 12.77
C GLU A 20 -22.04 14.95 11.61
N VAL A 21 -21.90 13.65 11.34
CA VAL A 21 -21.12 13.15 10.20
C VAL A 21 -21.78 13.53 8.89
N LEU A 22 -23.12 13.38 8.79
CA LEU A 22 -23.89 13.78 7.61
C LEU A 22 -23.75 15.29 7.33
N GLU A 23 -23.90 16.14 8.34
CA GLU A 23 -23.75 17.58 8.20
C GLU A 23 -22.31 17.97 7.81
N ARG A 24 -21.30 17.31 8.39
CA ARG A 24 -19.91 17.53 8.00
C ARG A 24 -19.63 17.06 6.58
N ALA A 25 -20.30 16.00 6.13
CA ALA A 25 -20.20 15.52 4.75
C ALA A 25 -20.90 16.49 3.79
N SER A 26 -22.10 16.98 4.11
CA SER A 26 -22.83 17.93 3.25
C SER A 26 -22.10 19.25 3.07
N ARG A 27 -21.40 19.75 4.12
CA ARG A 27 -20.54 20.93 4.01
C ARG A 27 -19.33 20.74 3.08
N ARG A 28 -18.95 19.49 2.81
CA ARG A 28 -17.88 19.10 1.88
C ARG A 28 -18.42 18.62 0.54
N ASP A 29 -19.74 18.56 0.39
CA ASP A 29 -20.36 18.16 -0.85
C ASP A 29 -20.12 19.26 -1.87
N ALA A 30 -19.42 18.91 -2.94
CA ALA A 30 -19.16 19.81 -4.04
C ALA A 30 -20.20 19.52 -5.11
N ASP A 31 -20.94 20.55 -5.53
CA ASP A 31 -21.89 20.47 -6.63
C ASP A 31 -21.14 20.21 -7.95
N LEU A 32 -20.86 18.94 -8.24
CA LEU A 32 -20.23 18.50 -9.50
C LEU A 32 -21.17 18.71 -10.71
N THR A 33 -22.43 19.01 -10.45
CA THR A 33 -23.47 19.31 -11.43
C THR A 33 -23.19 20.63 -12.16
N GLY A 34 -22.62 21.64 -11.50
CA GLY A 34 -22.10 22.85 -12.16
C GLY A 34 -20.95 22.58 -13.13
N ILE A 35 -20.07 21.62 -12.82
CA ILE A 35 -18.95 21.23 -13.70
C ILE A 35 -19.48 20.56 -14.97
N ARG A 36 -20.50 19.70 -14.84
CA ARG A 36 -21.17 19.07 -15.99
C ARG A 36 -22.00 20.05 -16.81
N ALA A 37 -22.69 20.99 -16.15
CA ALA A 37 -23.48 22.03 -16.80
C ALA A 37 -22.60 23.00 -17.62
N SER A 38 -21.44 23.41 -17.07
CA SER A 38 -20.45 24.20 -17.81
C SER A 38 -19.86 23.45 -19.00
N GLN A 39 -19.72 22.12 -18.93
CA GLN A 39 -19.33 21.30 -20.09
C GLN A 39 -20.43 21.22 -21.16
N THR A 40 -21.71 21.22 -20.77
CA THR A 40 -22.85 21.18 -21.71
C THR A 40 -23.24 22.55 -22.28
N SER A 41 -22.94 23.66 -21.62
CA SER A 41 -23.12 25.00 -22.19
C SER A 41 -22.00 25.40 -23.16
N ALA A 42 -20.87 24.70 -23.12
CA ALA A 42 -19.76 24.88 -24.06
C ALA A 42 -19.91 24.04 -25.35
N THR A 43 -21.05 23.37 -25.58
CA THR A 43 -21.23 22.47 -26.72
C THR A 43 -21.80 23.12 -27.99
N SER A 44 -21.71 24.46 -28.14
CA SER A 44 -22.03 25.12 -29.41
C SER A 44 -20.82 25.45 -30.29
N TYR A 45 -19.60 25.08 -29.90
CA TYR A 45 -18.39 25.28 -30.70
C TYR A 45 -17.46 24.06 -30.58
N GLN A 46 -17.73 23.03 -31.38
CA GLN A 46 -17.03 21.74 -31.33
C GLN A 46 -15.57 21.73 -31.83
N ASP A 47 -14.94 22.88 -32.07
CA ASP A 47 -13.60 22.91 -32.70
C ASP A 47 -12.49 23.50 -31.79
N ALA A 48 -12.84 24.01 -30.59
CA ALA A 48 -11.89 24.74 -29.73
C ALA A 48 -11.56 24.07 -28.38
N THR A 49 -12.34 23.08 -27.92
CA THR A 49 -12.17 22.46 -26.59
C THR A 49 -11.34 21.17 -26.59
N GLU A 50 -11.17 20.51 -27.73
CA GLU A 50 -10.30 19.33 -27.84
C GLU A 50 -8.82 19.73 -27.72
N GLY A 51 -8.43 20.89 -28.26
CA GLY A 51 -7.08 21.43 -28.15
C GLY A 51 -6.65 21.63 -26.70
N THR A 52 -7.49 22.27 -25.86
CA THR A 52 -7.13 22.57 -24.46
C THR A 52 -7.09 21.33 -23.57
N GLN A 53 -7.95 20.34 -23.82
CA GLN A 53 -7.91 19.06 -23.10
C GLN A 53 -6.71 18.20 -23.54
N SER A 54 -6.37 18.21 -24.83
CA SER A 54 -5.16 17.57 -25.34
C SER A 54 -3.92 18.24 -24.76
N GLU A 55 -3.84 19.56 -24.76
CA GLU A 55 -2.73 20.34 -24.19
C GLU A 55 -2.53 20.06 -22.69
N LEU A 56 -3.61 19.95 -21.91
CA LEU A 56 -3.52 19.57 -20.50
C LEU A 56 -3.03 18.12 -20.33
N ARG A 57 -3.53 17.19 -21.13
CA ARG A 57 -3.05 15.80 -21.12
C ARG A 57 -1.59 15.71 -21.51
N ASP A 58 -1.17 16.46 -22.52
CA ASP A 58 0.21 16.54 -22.98
C ASP A 58 1.10 17.19 -21.92
N ALA A 59 0.62 18.23 -21.23
CA ALA A 59 1.34 18.84 -20.10
C ALA A 59 1.55 17.83 -18.96
N PHE A 60 0.53 17.07 -18.57
CA PHE A 60 0.69 16.02 -17.56
C PHE A 60 1.61 14.89 -18.03
N ALA A 61 1.55 14.50 -19.30
CA ALA A 61 2.44 13.50 -19.88
C ALA A 61 3.90 13.99 -19.86
N ASN A 62 4.13 15.26 -20.17
CA ASN A 62 5.45 15.89 -20.12
C ASN A 62 6.00 15.93 -18.69
N ILE A 63 5.18 16.31 -17.71
CA ILE A 63 5.58 16.29 -16.29
C ILE A 63 5.91 14.87 -15.86
N ALA A 64 5.08 13.88 -16.21
CA ALA A 64 5.33 12.48 -15.86
C ALA A 64 6.65 11.96 -16.48
N THR A 65 6.92 12.34 -17.74
CA THR A 65 8.16 12.02 -18.43
C THR A 65 9.36 12.62 -17.70
N PHE A 66 9.30 13.92 -17.38
CA PHE A 66 10.37 14.60 -16.64
C PHE A 66 10.59 14.02 -15.24
N MET A 67 9.53 13.66 -14.52
CA MET A 67 9.62 12.96 -13.23
C MET A 67 10.28 11.59 -13.37
N GLY A 68 10.00 10.86 -14.45
CA GLY A 68 10.64 9.59 -14.76
C GLY A 68 12.13 9.73 -15.07
N GLU A 69 12.49 10.68 -15.94
CA GLU A 69 13.88 10.99 -16.31
C GLU A 69 14.70 11.42 -15.09
N THR A 70 14.19 12.36 -14.31
CA THR A 70 14.86 12.84 -13.09
C THR A 70 15.04 11.72 -12.07
N SER A 71 14.05 10.85 -11.87
CA SER A 71 14.17 9.68 -11.00
C SER A 71 15.23 8.69 -11.49
N HIS A 72 15.32 8.49 -12.80
CA HIS A 72 16.32 7.63 -13.42
C HIS A 72 17.75 8.22 -13.32
N HIS A 73 17.92 9.52 -13.53
CA HIS A 73 19.19 10.20 -13.32
C HIS A 73 19.63 10.16 -11.87
N CYS A 74 18.71 10.38 -10.94
CA CYS A 74 18.95 10.28 -9.51
C CYS A 74 19.42 8.88 -9.14
N LYS A 75 18.72 7.85 -9.63
CA LYS A 75 19.11 6.45 -9.44
C LYS A 75 20.52 6.17 -9.97
N ARG A 76 20.82 6.56 -11.22
CA ARG A 76 22.15 6.36 -11.81
C ARG A 76 23.26 7.06 -11.04
N PHE A 77 23.02 8.29 -10.58
CA PHE A 77 23.99 9.04 -9.79
C PHE A 77 24.39 8.27 -8.53
N TYR A 78 23.41 7.79 -7.76
CA TYR A 78 23.66 7.04 -6.53
C TYR A 78 24.13 5.58 -6.76
N GLU A 79 23.74 4.93 -7.87
CA GLU A 79 24.22 3.59 -8.23
C GLU A 79 25.65 3.59 -8.79
N SER A 80 26.05 4.66 -9.49
CA SER A 80 27.38 4.81 -10.10
C SER A 80 28.53 5.00 -9.10
N GLY A 81 28.24 4.93 -7.80
CA GLY A 81 29.27 4.94 -6.76
C GLY A 81 29.98 6.28 -6.64
N SER A 82 29.23 7.40 -6.59
CA SER A 82 29.79 8.67 -6.14
C SER A 82 30.25 8.51 -4.68
N SER A 83 31.51 8.12 -4.50
CA SER A 83 32.17 7.77 -3.24
C SER A 83 32.52 9.03 -2.43
N GLY A 84 31.57 9.95 -2.26
CA GLY A 84 31.60 10.97 -1.23
C GLY A 84 30.83 10.49 -0.01
N GLU A 85 31.17 10.98 1.19
CA GLU A 85 30.33 10.78 2.36
C GLU A 85 28.95 11.37 2.11
N LEU A 86 27.97 10.52 1.84
CA LEU A 86 26.59 10.94 1.65
C LEU A 86 26.12 11.73 2.87
N SER A 87 25.64 12.94 2.62
CA SER A 87 24.98 13.77 3.63
C SER A 87 23.81 13.00 4.25
N ALA A 88 23.42 13.35 5.48
CA ALA A 88 22.26 12.75 6.14
C ALA A 88 20.98 12.89 5.30
N ALA A 89 20.86 14.00 4.55
CA ALA A 89 19.75 14.23 3.65
C ALA A 89 19.77 13.27 2.45
N GLU A 90 20.93 13.03 1.85
CA GLU A 90 21.12 12.12 0.70
C GLU A 90 20.88 10.67 1.12
N ARG A 91 21.39 10.25 2.29
CA ARG A 91 21.07 8.94 2.87
C ARG A 91 19.56 8.75 3.07
N LYS A 92 18.86 9.76 3.61
CA LYS A 92 17.41 9.71 3.76
C LYS A 92 16.69 9.63 2.41
N HIS A 93 17.16 10.36 1.40
CA HIS A 93 16.63 10.31 0.05
C HIS A 93 16.80 8.90 -0.56
N VAL A 94 18.02 8.36 -0.59
CA VAL A 94 18.32 7.02 -1.13
C VAL A 94 17.51 5.96 -0.38
N SER A 95 17.39 6.07 0.95
CA SER A 95 16.60 5.15 1.78
C SER A 95 15.11 5.08 1.41
N ARG A 96 14.56 6.17 0.85
CA ARG A 96 13.13 6.28 0.56
C ARG A 96 12.79 5.99 -0.90
N PHE A 97 13.65 6.38 -1.83
CA PHE A 97 13.33 6.38 -3.26
C PHE A 97 14.14 5.35 -4.06
N HIS A 98 15.28 4.90 -3.54
CA HIS A 98 16.19 4.00 -4.25
C HIS A 98 16.57 2.75 -3.46
N THR A 99 16.01 2.56 -2.26
CA THR A 99 16.21 1.31 -1.53
C THR A 99 15.55 0.21 -2.32
N ARG A 100 16.37 -0.60 -2.98
CA ARG A 100 15.95 -1.85 -3.57
C ARG A 100 15.29 -2.65 -2.45
N PRO A 101 14.03 -3.09 -2.59
CA PRO A 101 13.47 -4.12 -1.72
C PRO A 101 14.22 -5.42 -2.04
N GLY A 102 15.43 -5.54 -1.50
CA GLY A 102 16.13 -6.81 -1.40
C GLY A 102 15.55 -7.54 -0.19
N PRO A 103 15.50 -8.88 -0.23
CA PRO A 103 15.04 -9.67 0.89
C PRO A 103 15.97 -9.37 2.09
N GLY A 104 15.45 -8.71 3.12
CA GLY A 104 16.16 -8.54 4.39
C GLY A 104 16.41 -7.13 4.92
N GLN A 105 15.83 -6.06 4.35
CA GLN A 105 15.90 -4.73 5.01
C GLN A 105 14.54 -4.25 5.51
N THR A 106 14.02 -4.93 6.54
CA THR A 106 13.18 -4.27 7.54
C THR A 106 14.10 -3.47 8.45
N THR A 107 14.18 -2.15 8.25
CA THR A 107 14.63 -1.24 9.29
C THR A 107 13.57 -1.17 10.39
N SER A 108 13.44 -2.26 11.15
CA SER A 108 12.84 -2.22 12.47
C SER A 108 13.88 -1.62 13.41
N THR A 109 13.52 -0.55 14.10
CA THR A 109 14.19 -0.09 15.31
C THR A 109 14.37 -1.29 16.24
N GLN A 110 15.59 -1.81 16.34
CA GLN A 110 15.95 -2.94 17.19
C GLN A 110 16.75 -2.44 18.38
N PRO A 111 16.34 -2.71 19.64
CA PRO A 111 17.27 -2.77 20.74
C PRO A 111 17.98 -4.13 20.72
N ARG A 112 19.21 -4.10 20.17
CA ARG A 112 20.41 -4.79 20.67
C ARG A 112 20.24 -6.24 21.17
N ARG A 113 20.72 -7.21 20.37
CA ARG A 113 21.56 -8.36 20.79
C ARG A 113 22.18 -9.05 19.56
N LYS A 114 23.52 -9.19 19.53
CA LYS A 114 24.29 -10.03 18.58
C LYS A 114 24.18 -11.52 19.01
N PRO A 115 24.38 -12.55 18.13
CA PRO A 115 25.69 -12.92 17.52
C PRO A 115 25.59 -13.24 16.01
N VAL A 116 26.49 -12.77 15.13
CA VAL A 116 27.78 -13.36 14.69
C VAL A 116 27.67 -14.76 14.04
N ARG A 117 27.67 -14.81 12.69
CA ARG A 117 28.48 -15.61 11.71
C ARG A 117 27.64 -16.03 10.46
N PRO A 118 28.26 -16.53 9.38
CA PRO A 118 29.07 -15.79 8.41
C PRO A 118 28.43 -15.81 7.01
N ARG A 119 28.94 -14.96 6.11
CA ARG A 119 28.73 -15.03 4.66
C ARG A 119 29.04 -16.45 4.17
N ASP A 120 28.19 -16.96 3.28
CA ASP A 120 28.67 -17.52 2.02
C ASP A 120 27.70 -17.20 0.89
N ASP A 121 28.32 -16.79 -0.20
CA ASP A 121 27.78 -16.28 -1.45
C ASP A 121 27.74 -17.46 -2.43
N GLN A 122 26.54 -17.91 -2.83
CA GLN A 122 26.44 -18.58 -4.13
C GLN A 122 25.03 -18.51 -4.71
N ASN A 123 24.94 -17.67 -5.74
CA ASN A 123 24.04 -17.75 -6.87
C ASN A 123 23.71 -19.20 -7.29
N ARG A 124 22.56 -19.69 -6.88
CA ARG A 124 21.82 -20.77 -7.52
C ARG A 124 20.39 -20.58 -7.09
N PHE A 125 19.48 -20.26 -8.02
CA PHE A 125 18.05 -20.40 -7.76
C PHE A 125 17.81 -21.82 -7.24
N PRO A 126 17.24 -22.01 -6.04
CA PRO A 126 16.47 -23.20 -5.81
C PRO A 126 15.03 -22.71 -5.76
N GLN A 127 14.12 -23.43 -6.41
CA GLN A 127 12.78 -23.51 -5.87
C GLN A 127 12.97 -24.09 -4.48
N ARG A 128 13.22 -23.22 -3.49
CA ARG A 128 13.39 -23.66 -2.12
C ARG A 128 11.97 -23.97 -1.66
N ASP A 129 11.82 -25.21 -1.25
CA ASP A 129 10.74 -25.75 -0.45
C ASP A 129 10.78 -25.02 0.92
N GLU A 130 10.48 -23.72 0.92
CA GLU A 130 10.53 -22.88 2.11
C GLU A 130 9.18 -22.93 2.81
N ASP A 131 9.19 -23.50 4.01
CA ASP A 131 8.03 -23.45 4.90
C ASP A 131 7.75 -22.00 5.33
N PHE A 132 6.49 -21.61 5.28
CA PHE A 132 6.03 -20.31 5.78
C PHE A 132 5.57 -20.44 7.24
N HIS A 133 6.07 -19.56 8.10
CA HIS A 133 5.62 -19.44 9.49
C HIS A 133 4.84 -18.15 9.70
N ILE A 134 3.62 -18.27 10.23
CA ILE A 134 2.73 -17.14 10.49
C ILE A 134 2.22 -17.24 11.94
N GLU A 135 2.53 -16.23 12.75
CA GLU A 135 2.01 -16.12 14.11
C GLU A 135 0.68 -15.36 14.10
N VAL A 136 -0.34 -15.96 14.72
CA VAL A 136 -1.69 -15.39 14.79
C VAL A 136 -2.23 -15.46 16.20
N SER A 137 -3.20 -14.61 16.52
CA SER A 137 -3.95 -14.70 17.77
C SER A 137 -4.78 -16.00 17.81
N PRO A 138 -5.21 -16.48 18.99
CA PRO A 138 -6.11 -17.62 19.07
C PRO A 138 -7.44 -17.33 18.37
N GLY A 139 -7.90 -18.23 17.51
CA GLY A 139 -9.07 -17.98 16.66
C GLY A 139 -9.31 -19.03 15.58
N SER A 140 -10.32 -18.78 14.74
CA SER A 140 -10.62 -19.60 13.56
C SER A 140 -10.20 -18.84 12.30
N TYR A 141 -9.39 -19.49 11.46
CA TYR A 141 -8.74 -18.91 10.29
C TYR A 141 -9.03 -19.73 9.04
N SER A 142 -9.21 -19.04 7.91
CA SER A 142 -9.23 -19.63 6.58
C SER A 142 -7.90 -19.31 5.91
N VAL A 143 -7.08 -20.32 5.66
CA VAL A 143 -5.76 -20.19 5.05
C VAL A 143 -5.84 -20.67 3.61
N SER A 144 -5.57 -19.78 2.66
CA SER A 144 -5.63 -20.07 1.23
C SER A 144 -4.24 -19.91 0.60
N ALA A 145 -3.84 -20.87 -0.22
CA ALA A 145 -2.61 -20.83 -0.98
C ALA A 145 -2.91 -21.06 -2.47
N SER A 146 -2.22 -20.34 -3.35
CA SER A 146 -2.45 -20.37 -4.80
C SER A 146 -1.14 -20.15 -5.57
N PHE A 147 -0.97 -20.88 -6.67
CA PHE A 147 0.16 -20.72 -7.59
C PHE A 147 -0.36 -20.40 -9.02
N PRO A 148 0.39 -19.68 -9.89
CA PRO A 148 -0.13 -19.19 -11.18
C PRO A 148 -0.66 -20.27 -12.15
N ASP A 149 -0.34 -21.54 -11.93
CA ASP A 149 -0.71 -22.68 -12.79
C ASP A 149 -1.49 -23.79 -12.06
N SER A 150 -1.97 -23.54 -10.83
CA SER A 150 -2.68 -24.55 -10.05
C SER A 150 -3.94 -24.05 -9.33
N GLN A 151 -4.80 -25.01 -8.98
CA GLN A 151 -6.05 -24.70 -8.31
C GLN A 151 -5.77 -24.19 -6.88
N PRO A 152 -6.34 -23.06 -6.45
CA PRO A 152 -6.16 -22.57 -5.09
C PRO A 152 -6.72 -23.56 -4.06
N GLN A 153 -5.94 -23.86 -3.03
CA GLN A 153 -6.32 -24.75 -1.93
C GLN A 153 -6.58 -23.92 -0.68
N THR A 154 -7.67 -24.20 0.04
CA THR A 154 -8.07 -23.47 1.25
C THR A 154 -8.34 -24.43 2.40
N HIS A 155 -7.77 -24.15 3.57
CA HIS A 155 -7.97 -24.90 4.80
C HIS A 155 -8.56 -24.02 5.89
N LEU A 156 -9.59 -24.53 6.56
CA LEU A 156 -10.15 -23.92 7.76
C LEU A 156 -9.48 -24.54 8.99
N VAL A 157 -8.87 -23.70 9.82
CA VAL A 157 -8.10 -24.13 10.99
C VAL A 157 -8.53 -23.34 12.21
N ARG A 158 -8.59 -24.00 13.36
CA ARG A 158 -8.81 -23.36 14.65
C ARG A 158 -7.53 -23.49 15.48
N ILE A 159 -7.00 -22.37 15.95
CA ILE A 159 -5.72 -22.29 16.67
C ILE A 159 -6.00 -21.87 18.12
N GLN A 160 -5.58 -22.70 19.08
CA GLN A 160 -5.63 -22.41 20.51
C GLN A 160 -4.39 -21.61 20.98
N PRO A 161 -4.44 -20.97 22.17
CA PRO A 161 -3.28 -20.26 22.71
C PRO A 161 -2.07 -21.19 22.89
N GLY A 162 -0.93 -20.83 22.28
CA GLY A 162 0.31 -21.62 22.32
C GLY A 162 0.34 -22.84 21.39
N GLU A 163 -0.71 -23.04 20.59
CA GLU A 163 -0.77 -24.11 19.60
C GLU A 163 -0.11 -23.68 18.29
N SER A 164 0.52 -24.62 17.60
CA SER A 164 1.08 -24.43 16.25
C SER A 164 0.54 -25.52 15.34
N VAL A 165 0.03 -25.13 14.17
CA VAL A 165 -0.55 -26.05 13.18
C VAL A 165 0.28 -25.98 11.91
N VAL A 166 0.78 -27.14 11.48
CA VAL A 166 1.52 -27.27 10.21
C VAL A 166 0.51 -27.56 9.10
N LEU A 167 0.51 -26.75 8.05
CA LEU A 167 -0.35 -26.91 6.88
C LEU A 167 0.53 -27.15 5.65
N THR A 168 0.21 -28.20 4.91
CA THR A 168 0.87 -28.54 3.65
C THR A 168 -0.12 -28.35 2.51
N PHE A 169 0.24 -27.50 1.56
CA PHE A 169 -0.55 -27.22 0.36
C PHE A 169 0.14 -27.89 -0.83
N ASN A 170 -0.59 -28.75 -1.54
CA ASN A 170 -0.09 -29.39 -2.76
C ASN A 170 -0.60 -28.57 -3.94
N LEU A 171 0.17 -27.52 -4.27
CA LEU A 171 -0.12 -26.58 -5.36
C LEU A 171 0.73 -26.87 -6.58
#